data_AF-A0A1D6KZ56-F1
#
_entry.id   AF-A0A1D6KZ56-F1
#
_cell.length_a   1.000
_cell.length_b   1.000
_cell.length_c   1.000
_cell.angle_alpha   90.00
_cell.angle_beta   90.00
_cell.angle_gamma   90.00
#
_symmetry.space_group_name_H-M   'P 1'
#
loop_
_entity.id
_entity.type
_entity.pdbx_description
1 polymer ?
#
loop_
_entity_poly.entity_id
_entity_poly.type
_entity_poly.pdbx_seq_one_letter_code
_entity_poly.pdbx_strand_id
1 'polypeptide(L)'
;MRIREPKTTALIFASGKMVCTGAKSEQQSKLAARKYARIIQKLGFPAKFKDFKIQNIVGSCDVKFPIRLEGLAYSHGAFSSYEPELFPGLIYRMKQPKIVLLIFVSGKIVLTGAKVREETYTAFENIYPVLAEFRKVQQ
;
A
#
# COMPACT_ATOMS: atom_id res chain seq x y z
N MET A 1 12.82 15.61 -5.86
CA MET A 1 13.91 15.76 -4.85
C MET A 1 13.97 14.49 -4.00
N ARG A 2 15.15 14.06 -3.53
CA ARG A 2 15.31 12.89 -2.64
C ARG A 2 16.19 13.22 -1.44
N ILE A 3 15.91 12.64 -0.28
CA ILE A 3 16.78 12.71 0.90
C ILE A 3 17.13 11.30 1.39
N ARG A 4 18.27 11.16 2.07
CA ARG A 4 18.77 9.86 2.56
C ARG A 4 18.07 9.41 3.84
N GLU A 5 17.70 10.32 4.72
CA GLU A 5 17.15 9.99 6.04
C GLU A 5 15.99 10.92 6.47
N PRO A 6 14.76 10.40 6.60
CA PRO A 6 14.29 9.10 6.12
C PRO A 6 14.44 8.97 4.61
N LYS A 7 14.83 7.78 4.11
CA LYS A 7 15.01 7.54 2.66
C LYS A 7 13.69 7.70 1.93
N THR A 8 13.50 8.85 1.30
CA THR A 8 12.21 9.27 0.72
C THR A 8 12.42 10.04 -0.58
N THR A 9 11.35 10.17 -1.35
CA THR A 9 11.29 11.04 -2.53
C THR A 9 10.14 12.04 -2.36
N ALA A 10 10.41 13.31 -2.66
CA ALA A 10 9.39 14.34 -2.78
C ALA A 10 9.20 14.76 -4.24
N LEU A 11 7.94 14.79 -4.66
CA LEU A 11 7.45 15.46 -5.86
C LEU A 11 6.90 16.83 -5.42
N ILE A 12 7.51 17.91 -5.90
CA ILE A 12 7.14 19.28 -5.54
C ILE A 12 6.61 19.95 -6.81
N PHE A 13 5.41 20.52 -6.73
CA PHE A 13 4.73 21.15 -7.86
C PHE A 13 4.88 22.68 -7.77
N ALA A 14 4.79 23.37 -8.92
CA ALA A 14 4.84 24.84 -8.98
C ALA A 14 3.74 25.52 -8.15
N SER A 15 2.62 24.82 -7.91
CA SER A 15 1.54 25.27 -7.02
C SER A 15 1.89 25.27 -5.53
N GLY A 16 3.08 24.81 -5.15
CA GLY A 16 3.49 24.64 -3.75
C GLY A 16 3.00 23.35 -3.10
N LYS A 17 2.17 22.55 -3.78
CA LYS A 17 1.80 21.20 -3.33
C LYS A 17 3.02 20.28 -3.37
N MET A 18 3.08 19.36 -2.41
CA MET A 18 4.14 18.37 -2.33
C MET A 18 3.58 16.99 -2.00
N VAL A 19 4.07 15.97 -2.70
CA VAL A 19 3.81 14.55 -2.40
C VAL A 19 5.11 13.92 -1.92
N CYS A 20 5.09 13.30 -0.75
CA CYS A 20 6.22 12.60 -0.16
C CYS A 20 5.95 11.09 -0.13
N THR A 21 6.87 10.28 -0.65
CA THR A 21 6.74 8.82 -0.73
C THR A 21 8.01 8.10 -0.26
N GLY A 22 7.84 6.83 0.12
CA GLY A 22 8.95 5.92 0.49
C GLY A 22 9.23 5.77 1.99
N ALA A 23 8.54 6.54 2.85
CA ALA A 23 8.66 6.37 4.30
C ALA A 23 8.01 5.07 4.78
N LYS A 24 8.58 4.44 5.81
CA LYS A 24 8.07 3.18 6.39
C LYS A 24 7.12 3.39 7.58
N SER A 25 6.91 4.65 7.99
CA SER A 25 5.92 5.02 8.99
C SER A 25 5.39 6.43 8.74
N GLU A 26 4.23 6.73 9.30
CA GLU A 26 3.55 8.02 9.25
C GLU A 26 4.41 9.10 9.93
N GLN A 27 5.07 8.75 11.04
CA GLN A 27 6.02 9.62 11.73
C GLN A 27 7.22 9.97 10.85
N GLN A 28 7.84 8.97 10.19
CA GLN A 28 8.93 9.21 9.25
C GLN A 28 8.47 10.01 8.04
N SER A 29 7.25 9.76 7.54
CA SER A 29 6.65 10.52 6.43
C SER A 29 6.51 12.00 6.79
N LYS A 30 5.96 12.30 7.99
CA LYS A 30 5.81 13.66 8.50
C LYS A 30 7.17 14.34 8.71
N LEU A 31 8.14 13.63 9.26
CA LEU A 31 9.51 14.13 9.44
C LEU A 31 10.17 14.47 8.09
N ALA A 32 10.10 13.55 7.12
CA ALA A 32 10.65 13.76 5.78
C ALA A 32 9.99 14.97 5.09
N ALA A 33 8.66 15.07 5.14
CA ALA A 33 7.92 16.20 4.58
C ALA A 33 8.32 17.54 5.22
N ARG A 34 8.55 17.57 6.55
CA ARG A 34 9.11 18.77 7.22
C ARG A 34 10.53 19.09 6.77
N LYS A 35 11.39 18.07 6.58
CA LYS A 35 12.75 18.27 6.05
C LYS A 35 12.72 18.88 4.64
N TYR A 36 11.84 18.40 3.76
CA TYR A 36 11.67 18.98 2.43
C TYR A 36 11.19 20.44 2.49
N ALA A 37 10.19 20.75 3.31
CA ALA A 37 9.75 22.13 3.52
C ALA A 37 10.90 23.03 4.01
N ARG A 38 11.76 22.52 4.91
CA ARG A 38 12.94 23.25 5.40
C ARG A 38 13.99 23.48 4.32
N ILE A 39 14.18 22.54 3.40
CA ILE A 39 15.08 22.73 2.24
C ILE A 39 14.57 23.86 1.36
N ILE A 40 13.28 23.87 1.04
CA ILE A 40 12.65 24.94 0.24
C ILE A 40 12.81 26.31 0.93
N GLN A 41 12.61 26.38 2.24
CA GLN A 41 12.83 27.61 3.02
C GLN A 41 14.27 28.12 2.93
N LYS A 42 15.26 27.20 3.00
CA LYS A 42 16.68 27.55 2.90
C LYS A 42 17.07 28.09 1.51
N LEU A 43 16.27 27.81 0.48
CA LEU A 43 16.43 28.37 -0.86
C LEU A 43 15.79 29.76 -1.01
N GLY A 44 15.25 30.34 0.06
CA GLY A 44 14.68 31.70 0.07
C GLY A 44 13.18 31.76 -0.21
N PHE A 45 12.49 30.63 -0.39
CA PHE A 45 11.05 30.61 -0.61
C PHE A 45 10.28 30.62 0.71
N PRO A 46 9.17 31.39 0.83
CA PRO A 46 8.36 31.48 2.05
C PRO A 46 7.44 30.25 2.25
N ALA A 47 7.99 29.04 2.15
CA ALA A 47 7.24 27.80 2.29
C ALA A 47 6.78 27.56 3.73
N LYS A 48 5.51 27.14 3.91
CA LYS A 48 4.92 26.76 5.19
C LYS A 48 4.50 25.29 5.16
N PHE A 49 4.73 24.57 6.25
CA PHE A 49 4.27 23.19 6.38
C PHE A 49 2.84 23.18 6.91
N LYS A 50 1.88 22.92 6.03
CA LYS A 50 0.43 22.91 6.33
C LYS A 50 -0.23 21.66 5.73
N ASP A 51 -1.38 21.30 6.27
CA ASP A 51 -2.30 20.28 5.72
C ASP A 51 -1.65 18.93 5.42
N PHE A 52 -0.71 18.51 6.28
CA PHE A 52 -0.10 17.19 6.18
C PHE A 52 -1.16 16.11 6.37
N LYS A 53 -1.31 15.25 5.36
CA LYS A 53 -2.27 14.15 5.37
C LYS A 53 -1.65 12.92 4.72
N ILE A 54 -1.84 11.77 5.35
CA ILE A 54 -1.52 10.48 4.74
C ILE A 54 -2.55 10.18 3.65
N GLN A 55 -2.06 9.95 2.44
CA GLN A 55 -2.91 9.69 1.26
C GLN A 55 -3.06 8.21 0.95
N ASN A 56 -2.01 7.42 1.24
CA ASN A 56 -1.98 5.98 1.01
C ASN A 56 -0.97 5.32 1.94
N ILE A 57 -1.31 4.14 2.44
CA ILE A 57 -0.45 3.22 3.17
C ILE A 57 -0.43 1.93 2.36
N VAL A 58 0.78 1.39 2.17
CA VAL A 58 1.01 0.10 1.51
C VAL A 58 1.56 -0.86 2.54
N GLY A 59 0.87 -1.97 2.75
CA GLY A 59 1.30 -3.09 3.58
C GLY A 59 1.69 -4.28 2.71
N SER A 60 2.56 -5.14 3.24
CA SER A 60 2.84 -6.44 2.63
C SER A 60 2.97 -7.49 3.71
N CYS A 61 2.43 -8.67 3.47
CA CYS A 61 2.53 -9.81 4.37
C CYS A 61 2.70 -11.12 3.58
N ASP A 62 2.95 -12.20 4.29
CA ASP A 62 3.17 -13.53 3.72
C ASP A 62 2.49 -14.55 4.61
N VAL A 63 1.48 -15.26 4.08
CA VAL A 63 0.73 -16.28 4.83
C VAL A 63 1.49 -17.61 4.94
N LYS A 64 2.65 -17.74 4.28
CA LYS A 64 3.54 -18.91 4.37
C LYS A 64 2.94 -20.22 3.85
N PHE A 65 1.92 -20.14 3.00
CA PHE A 65 1.41 -21.28 2.26
C PHE A 65 0.95 -20.87 0.86
N PRO A 66 1.06 -21.77 -0.14
CA PRO A 66 0.60 -21.49 -1.50
C PRO A 66 -0.92 -21.43 -1.59
N ILE A 67 -1.44 -20.58 -2.50
CA ILE A 67 -2.88 -20.31 -2.65
C ILE A 67 -3.35 -20.72 -4.06
N ARG A 68 -4.52 -21.35 -4.16
CA ARG A 68 -5.21 -21.69 -5.42
C ARG A 68 -6.02 -20.48 -5.92
N LEU A 69 -5.35 -19.59 -6.66
CA LEU A 69 -5.94 -18.34 -7.14
C LEU A 69 -7.10 -18.55 -8.13
N GLU A 70 -7.09 -19.61 -8.93
CA GLU A 70 -8.17 -19.94 -9.86
C GLU A 70 -9.48 -20.18 -9.12
N GLY A 71 -9.42 -20.95 -8.02
CA GLY A 71 -10.58 -21.22 -7.17
C GLY A 71 -11.05 -19.97 -6.44
N LEU A 72 -10.12 -19.15 -5.94
CA LEU A 72 -10.46 -17.88 -5.29
C LEU A 72 -11.13 -16.91 -6.27
N ALA A 73 -10.60 -16.78 -7.49
CA ALA A 73 -11.17 -15.93 -8.54
C ALA A 73 -12.57 -16.39 -8.94
N TYR A 74 -12.79 -17.70 -9.04
CA TYR A 74 -14.10 -18.26 -9.36
C TYR A 74 -15.11 -17.98 -8.25
N SER A 75 -14.79 -18.32 -6.98
CA SER A 75 -15.71 -18.15 -5.85
C SER A 75 -15.96 -16.69 -5.48
N HIS A 76 -14.96 -15.80 -5.64
CA HIS A 76 -15.03 -14.38 -5.31
C HIS A 76 -14.99 -13.47 -6.54
N GLY A 77 -15.53 -13.93 -7.68
CA GLY A 77 -15.43 -13.22 -8.97
C GLY A 77 -15.97 -11.79 -8.94
N ALA A 78 -17.00 -11.51 -8.15
CA ALA A 78 -17.56 -10.16 -8.00
C ALA A 78 -16.56 -9.13 -7.38
N PHE A 79 -15.53 -9.61 -6.69
CA PHE A 79 -14.50 -8.80 -6.04
C PHE A 79 -13.10 -9.01 -6.64
N SER A 80 -12.95 -10.00 -7.52
CA SER A 80 -11.65 -10.51 -7.95
C SER A 80 -11.44 -10.31 -9.45
N SER A 81 -10.20 -10.05 -9.84
CA SER A 81 -9.76 -10.06 -11.23
C SER A 81 -8.44 -10.82 -11.29
N TYR A 82 -8.40 -11.89 -12.08
CA TYR A 82 -7.23 -12.75 -12.21
C TYR A 82 -7.04 -13.15 -13.68
N GLU A 83 -6.02 -12.57 -14.30
CA GLU A 83 -5.63 -12.80 -15.69
C GLU A 83 -4.11 -13.06 -15.69
N PRO A 84 -3.65 -14.30 -15.43
CA PRO A 84 -2.24 -14.59 -15.15
C PRO A 84 -1.30 -14.22 -16.32
N GLU A 85 -1.80 -14.25 -17.55
CA GLU A 85 -1.07 -13.81 -18.75
C GLU A 85 -0.79 -12.30 -18.77
N LEU A 86 -1.63 -11.50 -18.11
CA LEU A 86 -1.47 -10.05 -18.01
C LEU A 86 -0.77 -9.63 -16.71
N PHE A 87 -1.10 -10.29 -15.60
CA PHE A 87 -0.53 -10.01 -14.30
C PHE A 87 -0.55 -11.27 -13.40
N PRO A 88 0.60 -11.67 -12.80
CA PRO A 88 0.73 -12.94 -12.08
C PRO A 88 0.00 -13.01 -10.72
N GLY A 89 -0.62 -11.92 -10.26
CA GLY A 89 -1.34 -11.87 -8.99
C GLY A 89 -2.84 -11.70 -9.19
N LEU A 90 -3.64 -12.18 -8.24
CA LEU A 90 -5.07 -11.89 -8.18
C LEU A 90 -5.29 -10.50 -7.55
N ILE A 91 -6.08 -9.66 -8.21
CA ILE A 91 -6.50 -8.35 -7.70
C ILE A 91 -7.83 -8.53 -6.98
N TYR A 92 -7.84 -8.35 -5.66
CA TYR A 92 -9.04 -8.43 -4.83
C TYR A 92 -9.45 -7.03 -4.35
N ARG A 93 -10.70 -6.63 -4.62
CA ARG A 93 -11.26 -5.33 -4.26
C ARG A 93 -12.22 -5.49 -3.09
N MET A 94 -11.68 -5.31 -1.87
CA MET A 94 -12.48 -5.34 -0.65
C MET A 94 -13.32 -4.06 -0.53
N LYS A 95 -14.61 -4.21 -0.20
CA LYS A 95 -15.51 -3.06 -0.01
C LYS A 95 -15.34 -2.41 1.36
N GLN A 96 -15.14 -3.21 2.41
CA GLN A 96 -15.06 -2.73 3.79
C GLN A 96 -13.95 -3.46 4.58
N PRO A 97 -12.86 -2.76 4.96
CA PRO A 97 -12.49 -1.41 4.51
C PRO A 97 -12.23 -1.37 2.99
N LYS A 98 -12.32 -0.19 2.38
CA LYS A 98 -12.13 -0.02 0.93
C LYS A 98 -10.64 -0.15 0.57
N ILE A 99 -10.19 -1.40 0.36
CA ILE A 99 -8.79 -1.77 0.16
C ILE A 99 -8.64 -2.66 -1.08
N VAL A 100 -7.52 -2.51 -1.76
CA VAL A 100 -7.11 -3.41 -2.84
C VAL A 100 -6.01 -4.32 -2.33
N LEU A 101 -6.18 -5.63 -2.52
CA LEU A 101 -5.18 -6.64 -2.20
C LEU A 101 -4.66 -7.25 -3.51
N LEU A 102 -3.35 -7.43 -3.58
CA LEU A 102 -2.68 -8.20 -4.63
C LEU A 102 -2.21 -9.51 -4.00
N ILE A 103 -2.82 -10.62 -4.38
CA ILE A 103 -2.61 -11.93 -3.78
C ILE A 103 -1.83 -12.78 -4.78
N PHE A 104 -0.68 -13.32 -4.36
CA PHE A 104 0.17 -14.14 -5.23
C PHE A 104 0.06 -15.61 -4.84
N VAL A 105 0.29 -16.50 -5.82
CA VAL A 105 0.28 -17.97 -5.62
C VAL A 105 1.21 -18.39 -4.48
N SER A 106 2.31 -17.66 -4.26
CA SER A 106 3.28 -17.92 -3.18
C SER A 106 2.76 -17.70 -1.76
N GLY A 107 1.60 -17.08 -1.57
CA GLY A 107 1.11 -16.65 -0.26
C GLY A 107 1.55 -15.24 0.16
N LYS A 108 2.40 -14.58 -0.65
CA LYS A 108 2.69 -13.15 -0.48
C LYS A 108 1.48 -12.31 -0.86
N ILE A 109 1.24 -11.26 -0.10
CA ILE A 109 0.10 -10.36 -0.28
C ILE A 109 0.59 -8.92 -0.15
N VAL A 110 0.09 -8.04 -1.01
CA VAL A 110 0.28 -6.59 -0.91
C VAL A 110 -1.08 -5.94 -0.71
N LEU A 111 -1.21 -5.09 0.31
CA LEU A 111 -2.42 -4.33 0.61
C LEU A 111 -2.16 -2.85 0.32
N THR A 112 -3.07 -2.18 -0.39
CA THR A 112 -2.96 -0.75 -0.70
C THR A 112 -4.33 -0.06 -0.73
N GLY A 113 -4.33 1.26 -0.55
CA GLY A 113 -5.52 2.10 -0.53
C GLY A 113 -5.90 2.60 0.88
N ALA A 114 -5.22 2.11 1.92
CA ALA A 114 -5.47 2.50 3.29
C ALA A 114 -5.02 3.94 3.56
N LYS A 115 -5.76 4.68 4.38
CA LYS A 115 -5.36 6.01 4.87
C LYS A 115 -4.95 5.98 6.34
N VAL A 116 -5.40 4.97 7.06
CA VAL A 116 -5.00 4.67 8.44
C VAL A 116 -4.51 3.24 8.53
N ARG A 117 -3.60 2.96 9.47
CA ARG A 117 -2.91 1.68 9.53
C ARG A 117 -3.86 0.54 9.89
N GLU A 118 -4.85 0.83 10.71
CA GLU A 118 -5.86 -0.11 11.20
C GLU A 118 -6.64 -0.74 10.04
N GLU A 119 -6.94 0.02 8.97
CA GLU A 119 -7.58 -0.50 7.76
C GLU A 119 -6.76 -1.62 7.10
N THR A 120 -5.43 -1.56 7.14
CA THR A 120 -4.59 -2.64 6.60
C THR A 120 -4.68 -3.91 7.42
N TYR A 121 -4.80 -3.80 8.75
CA TYR A 121 -4.90 -4.96 9.63
C TYR A 121 -6.28 -5.60 9.49
N THR A 122 -7.35 -4.80 9.56
CA THR A 122 -8.71 -5.29 9.35
C THR A 122 -8.89 -5.92 7.97
N ALA A 123 -8.31 -5.35 6.91
CA ALA A 123 -8.36 -5.96 5.58
C ALA A 123 -7.66 -7.32 5.53
N PHE A 124 -6.53 -7.46 6.24
CA PHE A 124 -5.83 -8.74 6.33
C PHE A 124 -6.61 -9.77 7.15
N GLU A 125 -7.16 -9.37 8.30
CA GLU A 125 -7.98 -10.25 9.15
C GLU A 125 -9.23 -10.74 8.41
N ASN A 126 -9.87 -9.88 7.62
CA ASN A 126 -11.05 -10.25 6.82
C ASN A 126 -10.73 -11.25 5.71
N ILE A 127 -9.57 -11.11 5.04
CA ILE A 127 -9.23 -11.99 3.91
C ILE A 127 -8.60 -13.31 4.38
N TYR A 128 -7.93 -13.33 5.53
CA TYR A 128 -7.13 -14.49 5.96
C TYR A 128 -7.92 -15.81 6.01
N PRO A 129 -9.16 -15.89 6.55
CA PRO A 129 -9.96 -17.11 6.54
C PRO A 129 -10.25 -17.62 5.13
N VAL A 130 -10.54 -16.69 4.20
CA VAL A 130 -10.76 -17.01 2.78
C VAL A 130 -9.49 -17.60 2.18
N LEU A 131 -8.33 -17.00 2.42
CA LEU A 131 -7.06 -17.51 1.88
C LEU A 131 -6.74 -18.92 2.42
N ALA A 132 -7.04 -19.18 3.68
CA ALA A 132 -6.85 -20.49 4.30
C ALA A 132 -7.70 -21.58 3.64
N GLU A 133 -8.92 -21.27 3.21
CA GLU A 133 -9.80 -22.19 2.48
C GLU A 133 -9.23 -22.58 1.10
N PHE A 134 -8.53 -21.65 0.44
CA PHE A 134 -7.89 -21.89 -0.86
C PHE A 134 -6.42 -22.30 -0.75
N ARG A 135 -5.96 -22.75 0.43
CA ARG A 135 -4.60 -23.28 0.61
C ARG A 135 -4.38 -24.50 -0.30
N LYS A 136 -3.32 -24.46 -1.12
CA LYS A 136 -2.87 -25.66 -1.84
C LYS A 136 -2.19 -26.61 -0.85
N VAL A 137 -2.60 -27.88 -0.85
CA VAL A 137 -1.82 -28.94 -0.22
C VAL A 137 -0.54 -29.05 -1.04
N GLN A 138 0.63 -28.91 -0.39
CA GLN A 138 1.90 -29.16 -1.06
C GLN A 138 1.91 -30.64 -1.46
N GLN A 139 1.94 -30.90 -2.77
CA GLN A 139 2.38 -32.19 -3.31
C GLN A 139 3.91 -32.28 -3.20
#